data_AF-A0A7D8YR31-F1
#
_entry.id   AF-A0A7D8YR31-F1
#
_cell.length_a   1.000
_cell.length_b   1.000
_cell.length_c   1.000
_cell.angle_alpha   90.00
_cell.angle_beta   90.00
_cell.angle_gamma   90.00
#
_symmetry.space_group_name_H-M   'P 1'
#
loop_
_entity.id
_entity.type
_entity.pdbx_description
1 polymer ?
#
loop_
_entity_poly.entity_id
_entity_poly.type
_entity_poly.pdbx_seq_one_letter_code
_entity_poly.pdbx_strand_id
1 'polypeptide(L)' 'MAFERFGEQVRSAEELATIIGTPSVVSLKKELTALDGHMRRFIAHSPFLVIGTHSADGRCDVSPRGDAAGFV' A
#
# COMPACT_ATOMS: atom_id res chain seq x y z
N MET A 1 13.39 -21.64 3.96
CA MET A 1 13.44 -21.14 2.56
C MET A 1 14.06 -19.77 2.59
N ALA A 2 15.16 -19.56 1.87
CA ALA A 2 15.75 -18.23 1.72
C ALA A 2 14.94 -17.48 0.65
N PHE A 3 14.43 -16.30 0.98
CA PHE A 3 13.88 -15.40 -0.02
C PHE A 3 15.07 -14.77 -0.76
N GLU A 4 15.17 -15.02 -2.06
CA GLU A 4 16.12 -14.29 -2.89
C GLU A 4 15.65 -12.84 -3.01
N ARG A 5 16.55 -11.89 -2.74
CA ARG A 5 16.27 -10.47 -2.93
C ARG A 5 15.93 -10.22 -4.40
N PHE A 6 15.03 -9.29 -4.66
CA PHE A 6 14.77 -8.81 -6.02
C PHE A 6 16.09 -8.38 -6.67
N GLY A 7 16.40 -8.97 -7.83
CA GLY A 7 17.62 -8.69 -8.59
C GLY A 7 17.64 -7.28 -9.19
N GLU A 8 16.46 -6.70 -9.41
CA GLU A 8 16.28 -5.34 -9.90
C GLU A 8 15.33 -4.61 -8.95
N GLN A 9 15.81 -3.49 -8.38
CA GLN A 9 15.09 -2.74 -7.34
C GLN A 9 14.97 -1.30 -7.78
N VAL A 10 13.72 -0.82 -7.86
CA VAL A 10 13.42 0.59 -8.10
C VAL A 10 13.77 1.41 -6.87
N ARG A 11 14.65 2.40 -7.03
CA ARG A 11 15.18 3.22 -5.93
C ARG A 11 14.68 4.66 -5.93
N SER A 12 13.99 5.09 -6.98
CA SER A 12 13.41 6.43 -7.05
C SER A 12 12.10 6.48 -7.84
N ALA A 13 11.35 7.57 -7.67
CA ALA A 13 10.14 7.82 -8.43
C ALA A 13 10.45 8.06 -9.92
N GLU A 14 11.59 8.69 -10.22
CA GLU A 14 12.06 8.93 -11.59
C GLU A 14 12.38 7.61 -12.29
N GLU A 15 13.07 6.68 -11.61
CA GLU A 15 13.33 5.35 -12.12
C GLU A 15 12.02 4.61 -12.40
N LEU A 16 11.07 4.64 -11.46
CA LEU A 16 9.74 4.06 -11.65
C LEU A 16 9.04 4.64 -12.90
N ALA A 17 9.11 5.95 -13.09
CA ALA A 17 8.50 6.63 -14.22
C ALA A 17 9.10 6.20 -15.57
N THR A 18 10.36 5.75 -15.62
CA THR A 18 10.94 5.18 -16.86
C THR A 18 10.36 3.81 -17.20
N ILE A 19 9.94 3.05 -16.18
CA ILE A 19 9.37 1.70 -16.32
C ILE A 19 7.88 1.76 -16.65
N ILE A 20 7.10 2.55 -15.90
CA ILE A 20 5.62 2.56 -16.01
C ILE A 20 5.07 3.80 -16.73
N GLY A 21 5.92 4.77 -17.06
CA GLY A 21 5.52 6.04 -17.67
C GLY A 21 4.99 7.07 -16.66
N THR A 22 4.43 8.16 -17.20
CA THR A 22 3.82 9.22 -16.40
C THR A 22 2.31 9.01 -16.24
N PRO A 23 1.72 9.35 -15.09
CA PRO A 23 0.30 9.18 -14.87
C PRO A 23 -0.54 10.08 -15.78
N SER A 24 -1.68 9.55 -16.26
CA SER A 24 -2.64 10.32 -17.05
C SER A 24 -3.27 11.48 -16.24
N VAL A 25 -3.78 12.50 -16.93
CA VAL A 25 -4.51 13.62 -16.30
C VAL A 25 -5.68 13.14 -15.45
N VAL A 26 -6.40 12.11 -15.88
CA VAL A 26 -7.54 11.56 -15.11
C VAL A 26 -7.05 10.85 -13.85
N SER A 27 -5.91 10.15 -13.92
CA SER A 27 -5.29 9.51 -12.74
C SER A 27 -4.88 10.53 -11.69
N LEU A 28 -4.30 11.66 -12.12
CA LEU A 28 -3.93 12.75 -11.22
C LEU A 28 -5.15 13.43 -10.59
N LYS A 29 -6.23 13.63 -11.38
CA LYS A 29 -7.45 14.29 -10.89
C LYS A 29 -8.21 13.50 -9.82
N LYS A 30 -8.05 12.18 -9.76
CA LYS A 30 -8.69 11.32 -8.74
C LYS A 30 -7.83 11.11 -7.49
N GLU A 31 -6.65 11.71 -7.43
CA GLU A 31 -5.77 11.64 -6.27
C GLU A 31 -6.25 12.60 -5.18
N LEU A 32 -6.24 12.13 -3.93
CA LEU A 32 -6.53 12.95 -2.75
C LEU A 32 -5.29 12.95 -1.85
N THR A 33 -4.91 14.12 -1.36
CA THR A 33 -3.76 14.28 -0.45
C THR A 33 -4.07 13.88 1.00
N ALA A 34 -5.35 13.61 1.30
CA ALA A 34 -5.81 13.18 2.61
C ALA A 34 -7.05 12.29 2.48
N LEU A 35 -7.31 11.48 3.52
CA LEU A 35 -8.54 10.71 3.62
C LEU A 35 -9.74 11.63 3.76
N ASP A 36 -10.69 11.49 2.83
CA ASP A 36 -11.96 12.21 2.88
C ASP A 36 -12.92 11.61 3.93
N GLY A 37 -14.11 12.19 4.04
CA GLY A 37 -15.15 11.72 4.96
C GLY A 37 -15.65 10.31 4.66
N HIS A 38 -15.72 9.91 3.39
CA HIS A 38 -16.17 8.58 2.98
C HIS A 38 -15.15 7.50 3.37
N MET A 39 -13.87 7.74 3.10
CA MET A 39 -12.76 6.86 3.45
C MET A 39 -12.67 6.69 4.97
N ARG A 40 -12.71 7.79 5.73
CA ARG A 40 -12.71 7.74 7.21
C ARG A 40 -13.89 6.97 7.76
N ARG A 41 -15.09 7.18 7.21
CA ARG A 41 -16.30 6.44 7.61
C ARG A 41 -16.16 4.96 7.31
N PHE A 42 -15.63 4.59 6.15
CA PHE A 42 -15.38 3.19 5.79
C PHE A 42 -14.42 2.51 6.77
N ILE A 43 -13.28 3.14 7.05
CA ILE A 43 -12.29 2.64 8.01
C ILE A 43 -12.93 2.46 9.40
N ALA A 44 -13.63 3.47 9.90
CA ALA A 44 -14.29 3.44 11.21
C ALA A 44 -15.36 2.34 11.37
N HIS A 45 -15.86 1.75 10.27
CA HIS A 45 -16.81 0.63 10.32
C HIS A 45 -16.15 -0.71 9.98
N SER A 46 -14.86 -0.73 9.66
CA SER A 46 -14.14 -1.95 9.27
C SER A 46 -13.76 -2.75 10.54
N PRO A 47 -14.24 -3.99 10.70
CA PRO A 47 -13.86 -4.85 11.81
C PRO A 47 -12.59 -5.68 11.51
N PHE A 48 -12.04 -5.54 10.31
CA PHE A 48 -10.99 -6.41 9.79
C PHE A 48 -10.10 -5.66 8.80
N LEU A 49 -8.79 -5.90 8.89
CA LEU A 49 -7.79 -5.47 7.94
C LEU A 49 -6.79 -6.59 7.67
N VAL A 50 -6.02 -6.42 6.60
CA VAL A 50 -4.84 -7.24 6.32
C VAL A 50 -3.66 -6.30 6.15
N ILE A 51 -2.60 -6.49 6.93
CA ILE A 51 -1.40 -5.65 6.88
C ILE A 51 -0.20 -6.44 6.37
N GLY A 52 0.45 -5.91 5.34
CA GLY A 52 1.70 -6.44 4.81
C GLY A 52 2.90 -5.73 5.45
N THR A 53 3.89 -6.49 5.90
CA THR A 53 5.18 -5.97 6.37
C THR A 53 6.31 -6.79 5.78
N HIS A 54 7.53 -6.25 5.79
CA HIS A 54 8.72 -7.00 5.41
C HIS A 54 9.84 -6.81 6.44
N SER A 55 10.65 -7.85 6.66
CA SER A 55 11.86 -7.76 7.47
C SER A 55 13.05 -7.24 6.66
N ALA A 56 14.16 -6.93 7.33
CA ALA A 56 15.37 -6.38 6.72
C ALA A 56 16.04 -7.34 5.70
N ASP A 57 15.81 -8.65 5.87
CA ASP A 57 16.24 -9.71 4.97
C ASP A 57 15.34 -9.84 3.73
N GLY A 58 14.25 -9.07 3.64
CA GLY A 58 13.32 -9.06 2.50
C GLY A 58 12.19 -10.08 2.59
N ARG A 59 12.05 -10.80 3.72
CA ARG A 59 10.90 -11.68 3.92
C ARG A 59 9.63 -10.86 4.14
N CYS A 60 8.62 -11.09 3.31
CA CYS A 60 7.30 -10.46 3.44
C CYS A 60 6.35 -11.36 4.23
N ASP A 61 5.55 -10.76 5.11
CA ASP A 61 4.43 -11.41 5.78
C ASP A 61 3.17 -10.57 5.65
N VAL A 62 2.04 -11.25 5.59
CA VAL A 62 0.72 -10.63 5.48
C VAL A 62 -0.15 -11.17 6.60
N SER A 63 -0.48 -10.28 7.53
CA SER A 63 -1.11 -10.62 8.79
C SER A 63 -2.56 -10.09 8.82
N PRO A 64 -3.57 -10.97 8.95
CA PRO A 64 -4.94 -10.51 9.22
C PRO A 64 -5.04 -9.97 10.65
N ARG A 65 -5.80 -8.89 10.82
CA ARG A 65 -6.12 -8.29 12.13
C ARG A 65 -7.61 -7.92 12.15
N GLY A 66 -8.28 -8.11 13.27
CA GLY A 66 -9.68 -7.75 13.39
C GLY A 66 -10.22 -7.88 14.82
N ASP A 67 -11.29 -7.14 15.09
CA ASP A 67 -12.06 -7.11 16.33
C ASP A 67 -13.45 -6.48 16.03
N ALA A 68 -14.14 -5.89 17.01
CA ALA A 68 -15.36 -5.12 16.81
C ALA A 68 -15.19 -3.98 15.77
N ALA A 69 -16.30 -3.48 15.25
CA ALA A 69 -16.29 -2.38 14.27
C ALA A 69 -15.55 -1.15 14.83
N GLY A 70 -14.66 -0.56 14.02
CA GLY A 70 -13.77 0.53 14.44
C GLY A 70 -12.41 0.08 14.97
N PHE A 71 -12.09 -1.20 14.84
CA PHE A 71 -10.77 -1.75 15.17
C PHE A 71 -9.62 -1.15 14.33
N VAL A 72 -9.90 -0.80 13.07
CA VAL A 72 -8.91 -0.29 12.09
C VAL A 72 -8.66 1.21 12.26
#